data_AF-A0AAJ0GEU9-F1
#
_entry.id   AF-A0AAJ0GEU9-F1
#
_cell.length_a   1.000
_cell.length_b   1.000
_cell.length_c   1.000
_cell.angle_alpha   90.00
_cell.angle_beta   90.00
_cell.angle_gamma   90.00
#
_symmetry.space_group_name_H-M   'P 1'
#
loop_
_entity.id
_entity.type
_entity.pdbx_description
1 polymer ?
#
loop_
_entity_poly.entity_id
_entity_poly.type
_entity_poly.pdbx_seq_one_letter_code
_entity_poly.pdbx_strand_id
1 'polypeptide(L)'
;MMYATLLALATVAIAAPVTDTGLSNNYNGGAANFQYNQGAGTYTANWNGNTDFVVGLGWSTGAARDISYSAQYSASGSGSYLAVYGWVNSPQAEYYVVESEGSYNPCSNAQNLGTVSSDGGTYTVCTDTRTNQPSITGTSTFTQYWSVRQSQRFSGTVTMANHFNYWAQHGFGNGNFNYQVLAVEAFSGSGSASVTVSG
;
A
#
# COMPACT_ATOMS: atom_id res chain seq x y z
N MET A 1 61.11 0.14 -15.84
CA MET A 1 60.11 1.22 -15.72
C MET A 1 58.74 0.60 -15.93
N MET A 2 57.89 0.65 -14.90
CA MET A 2 56.64 -0.11 -14.81
C MET A 2 55.49 0.75 -15.37
N TYR A 3 54.72 0.23 -16.33
CA TYR A 3 53.54 0.90 -16.85
C TYR A 3 52.36 0.67 -15.89
N ALA A 4 51.81 1.74 -15.32
CA ALA A 4 50.57 1.70 -14.56
C ALA A 4 49.41 1.99 -15.50
N THR A 5 48.61 0.96 -15.81
CA THR A 5 47.37 1.12 -16.56
C THR A 5 46.29 1.63 -15.61
N LEU A 6 45.86 2.88 -15.81
CA LEU A 6 44.79 3.50 -15.05
C LEU A 6 43.44 2.92 -15.54
N LEU A 7 42.78 2.08 -14.74
CA LEU A 7 41.38 1.73 -14.99
C LEU A 7 40.50 2.91 -14.56
N ALA A 8 39.83 3.54 -15.53
CA ALA A 8 38.74 4.46 -15.25
C ALA A 8 37.52 3.65 -14.77
N LEU A 9 37.12 3.83 -13.50
CA LEU A 9 35.80 3.39 -13.05
C LEU A 9 34.75 4.26 -13.75
N ALA A 10 33.97 3.68 -14.65
CA ALA A 10 32.76 4.31 -15.14
C ALA A 10 31.73 4.30 -13.99
N THR A 11 31.53 5.44 -13.34
CA THR A 11 30.35 5.65 -12.49
C THR A 11 29.13 5.66 -13.40
N VAL A 12 28.34 4.58 -13.36
CA VAL A 12 26.98 4.60 -13.89
C VAL A 12 26.20 5.56 -13.00
N ALA A 13 25.89 6.75 -13.53
CA ALA A 13 24.86 7.59 -12.94
C ALA A 13 23.53 6.85 -13.13
N ILE A 14 23.10 6.12 -12.10
CA ILE A 14 21.73 5.63 -12.04
C ILE A 14 20.89 6.88 -11.83
N ALA A 15 20.22 7.35 -12.88
CA ALA A 15 19.15 8.33 -12.69
C ALA A 15 18.17 7.71 -11.69
N ALA A 16 17.93 8.38 -10.56
CA ALA A 16 16.88 7.97 -9.66
C ALA A 16 15.59 7.82 -10.49
N PRO A 17 14.82 6.73 -10.35
CA PRO A 17 13.54 6.65 -11.03
C PRO A 17 12.76 7.90 -10.66
N VAL A 18 12.31 8.66 -11.67
CA VAL A 18 11.41 9.78 -11.44
C VAL A 18 10.10 9.15 -11.00
N THR A 19 9.87 9.12 -9.69
CA THR A 19 8.67 8.57 -9.08
C THR A 19 7.59 9.63 -9.16
N ASP A 20 6.52 9.39 -9.93
CA ASP A 20 5.35 10.28 -10.04
C ASP A 20 4.44 10.20 -8.80
N THR A 21 5.03 10.03 -7.61
CA THR A 21 4.29 10.05 -6.36
C THR A 21 4.10 11.49 -5.91
N GLY A 22 3.05 12.14 -6.41
CA GLY A 22 2.70 13.52 -6.10
C GLY A 22 1.90 13.73 -4.79
N LEU A 23 1.60 12.67 -4.05
CA LEU A 23 0.83 12.70 -2.80
C LEU A 23 1.55 11.99 -1.66
N SER A 24 1.58 12.63 -0.49
CA SER A 24 1.90 11.99 0.79
C SER A 24 0.63 11.82 1.63
N ASN A 25 0.21 10.58 1.87
CA ASN A 25 -0.86 10.27 2.82
C ASN A 25 -0.29 10.27 4.24
N ASN A 26 -0.94 10.99 5.16
CA ASN A 26 -0.49 11.15 6.54
C ASN A 26 -1.67 11.22 7.51
N TYR A 27 -2.30 10.07 7.76
CA TYR A 27 -3.26 9.92 8.83
C TYR A 27 -2.52 9.47 10.11
N ASN A 28 -2.51 10.32 11.15
CA ASN A 28 -1.84 10.09 12.43
C ASN A 28 -0.34 9.72 12.36
N GLY A 29 0.41 10.17 11.35
CA GLY A 29 1.81 9.77 11.14
C GLY A 29 2.79 10.15 12.27
N GLY A 30 2.40 11.02 13.20
CA GLY A 30 3.13 11.24 14.46
C GLY A 30 3.25 9.98 15.32
N ALA A 31 2.26 9.08 15.27
CA ALA A 31 2.30 7.77 15.96
C ALA A 31 3.31 6.79 15.34
N ALA A 32 3.75 7.06 14.11
CA ALA A 32 4.62 6.20 13.33
C ALA A 32 5.97 6.84 13.00
N ASN A 33 6.34 7.97 13.62
CA ASN A 33 7.53 8.75 13.27
C ASN A 33 7.72 8.86 11.74
N PHE A 34 6.64 9.20 11.04
CA PHE A 34 6.59 9.13 9.58
C PHE A 34 7.55 10.13 8.94
N GLN A 35 8.43 9.65 8.07
CA GLN A 35 9.36 10.45 7.27
C GLN A 35 9.23 10.05 5.81
N TYR A 36 9.32 11.01 4.88
CA TYR A 36 9.19 10.73 3.45
C TYR A 36 10.01 11.67 2.56
N ASN A 37 10.27 11.22 1.34
CA ASN A 37 10.82 12.00 0.25
C ASN A 37 10.04 11.65 -1.04
N GLN A 38 9.12 12.53 -1.42
CA GLN A 38 8.27 12.36 -2.61
C GLN A 38 9.09 12.28 -3.90
N GLY A 39 10.14 13.10 -4.03
CA GLY A 39 10.99 13.11 -5.24
C GLY A 39 11.83 11.84 -5.42
N ALA A 40 12.04 11.09 -4.34
CA ALA A 40 12.69 9.78 -4.37
C ALA A 40 11.70 8.60 -4.28
N GLY A 41 10.41 8.88 -4.07
CA GLY A 41 9.38 7.87 -3.84
C GLY A 41 9.62 7.03 -2.58
N THR A 42 10.31 7.57 -1.56
CA THR A 42 10.66 6.81 -0.36
C THR A 42 9.94 7.30 0.88
N TYR A 43 9.63 6.40 1.80
CA TYR A 43 9.15 6.74 3.13
C TYR A 43 9.55 5.70 4.18
N THR A 44 9.55 6.11 5.44
CA THR A 44 9.76 5.24 6.59
C THR A 44 8.67 5.44 7.64
N ALA A 45 8.34 4.35 8.34
CA ALA A 45 7.48 4.36 9.50
C ALA A 45 8.14 3.53 10.62
N ASN A 46 8.09 4.02 11.86
CA ASN A 46 8.55 3.33 13.05
C ASN A 46 7.55 3.61 14.17
N TRP A 47 6.88 2.57 14.66
CA TRP A 47 5.78 2.71 15.59
C TRP A 47 5.93 1.79 16.79
N ASN A 48 5.38 2.24 17.91
CA ASN A 48 5.23 1.45 19.13
C ASN A 48 4.03 2.00 19.91
N GLY A 49 2.87 1.35 19.77
CA GLY A 49 1.64 1.79 20.40
C GLY A 49 0.39 1.25 19.73
N ASN A 50 -0.75 1.77 20.17
CA ASN A 50 -2.09 1.33 19.73
C ASN A 50 -2.90 2.46 19.09
N THR A 51 -2.23 3.45 18.53
CA THR A 51 -2.86 4.52 17.76
C THR A 51 -2.84 4.12 16.31
N ASP A 52 -4.03 4.04 15.71
CA ASP A 52 -4.19 3.80 14.28
C ASP A 52 -3.54 4.92 13.46
N PHE A 53 -2.74 4.54 12.47
CA PHE A 53 -2.14 5.43 11.48
C PHE A 53 -2.18 4.78 10.11
N VAL A 54 -2.27 5.61 9.07
CA VAL A 54 -2.13 5.19 7.67
C VAL A 54 -1.21 6.20 6.99
N VAL A 55 -0.02 5.75 6.59
CA VAL A 55 1.00 6.63 6.00
C VAL A 55 1.59 6.02 4.75
N GLY A 56 1.88 6.84 3.75
CA GLY A 56 2.39 6.33 2.48
C GLY A 56 2.53 7.39 1.40
N LEU A 57 2.99 6.97 0.23
CA LEU A 57 3.16 7.81 -0.95
C LEU A 57 2.34 7.26 -2.13
N GLY A 58 1.92 8.16 -3.01
CA GLY A 58 1.21 7.78 -4.23
C GLY A 58 0.64 8.98 -4.97
N TRP A 59 -0.62 8.87 -5.39
CA TRP A 59 -1.26 9.77 -6.35
C TRP A 59 -2.55 10.36 -5.79
N SER A 60 -2.82 11.62 -6.12
CA SER A 60 -4.05 12.34 -5.74
C SER A 60 -5.32 11.75 -6.37
N THR A 61 -5.18 11.02 -7.47
CA THR A 61 -6.28 10.32 -8.15
C THR A 61 -5.84 8.90 -8.45
N GLY A 62 -6.63 7.93 -8.05
CA GLY A 62 -6.43 6.51 -8.29
C GLY A 62 -6.63 6.15 -9.76
N ALA A 63 -5.99 5.06 -10.18
CA ALA A 63 -6.19 4.47 -11.49
C ALA A 63 -5.91 2.96 -11.40
N ALA A 64 -6.30 2.22 -12.43
CA ALA A 64 -5.87 0.84 -12.63
C ALA A 64 -4.40 0.79 -13.10
N ARG A 65 -3.50 1.41 -12.33
CA ARG A 65 -2.06 1.50 -12.60
C ARG A 65 -1.31 0.32 -12.01
N ASP A 66 -0.15 0.03 -12.58
CA ASP A 66 0.80 -0.90 -12.00
C ASP A 66 1.64 -0.17 -10.96
N ILE A 67 1.69 -0.69 -9.73
CA ILE A 67 2.43 -0.07 -8.63
C ILE A 67 3.59 -0.99 -8.26
N SER A 68 4.80 -0.58 -8.60
CA SER A 68 6.02 -1.27 -8.20
C SER A 68 6.54 -0.74 -6.88
N TYR A 69 7.05 -1.64 -6.04
CA TYR A 69 7.61 -1.26 -4.74
C TYR A 69 8.70 -2.20 -4.26
N SER A 70 9.49 -1.71 -3.32
CA SER A 70 10.41 -2.49 -2.50
C SER A 70 10.36 -1.99 -1.07
N ALA A 71 10.28 -2.91 -0.11
CA ALA A 71 10.14 -2.59 1.29
C ALA A 71 11.03 -3.48 2.16
N GLN A 72 11.52 -2.90 3.25
CA GLN A 72 11.86 -3.61 4.47
C GLN A 72 10.69 -3.40 5.42
N TYR A 73 10.06 -4.48 5.89
CA TYR A 73 8.86 -4.41 6.73
C TYR A 73 8.95 -5.43 7.86
N SER A 74 8.84 -4.97 9.09
CA SER A 74 8.94 -5.77 10.31
C SER A 74 7.77 -5.44 11.22
N ALA A 75 6.76 -6.32 11.22
CA ALA A 75 5.50 -6.10 11.92
C ALA A 75 4.83 -7.39 12.44
N SER A 76 5.56 -8.50 12.58
CA SER A 76 4.97 -9.82 12.87
C SER A 76 4.08 -9.88 14.12
N GLY A 77 4.38 -9.06 15.15
CA GLY A 77 3.57 -8.94 16.37
C GLY A 77 2.58 -7.77 16.37
N SER A 78 2.47 -7.01 15.28
CA SER A 78 1.69 -5.79 15.18
C SER A 78 0.44 -6.01 14.33
N GLY A 79 -0.70 -5.46 14.72
CA GLY A 79 -1.84 -5.32 13.81
C GLY A 79 -1.49 -4.26 12.78
N SER A 80 -1.00 -4.68 11.62
CA SER A 80 -0.37 -3.80 10.63
C SER A 80 -0.41 -4.40 9.23
N TYR A 81 -0.45 -3.54 8.21
CA TYR A 81 -0.42 -3.91 6.80
C TYR A 81 0.63 -3.12 6.03
N LEU A 82 1.25 -3.79 5.05
CA LEU A 82 1.89 -3.18 3.89
C LEU A 82 0.97 -3.42 2.69
N ALA A 83 0.37 -2.36 2.16
CA ALA A 83 -0.70 -2.49 1.18
C ALA A 83 -0.74 -1.34 0.16
N VAL A 84 -1.26 -1.62 -1.03
CA VAL A 84 -1.87 -0.54 -1.83
C VAL A 84 -3.19 -0.19 -1.16
N TYR A 85 -3.40 1.09 -0.91
CA TYR A 85 -4.55 1.64 -0.19
C TYR A 85 -5.17 2.80 -0.99
N GLY A 86 -6.49 2.91 -0.96
CA GLY A 86 -7.16 4.07 -1.54
C GLY A 86 -8.66 4.03 -1.43
N TRP A 87 -9.29 4.99 -2.12
CA TRP A 87 -10.74 5.18 -2.05
C TRP A 87 -11.38 5.35 -3.42
N VAL A 88 -12.67 5.02 -3.49
CA VAL A 88 -13.60 5.36 -4.56
C VAL A 88 -14.62 6.34 -3.99
N ASN A 89 -14.94 7.40 -4.74
CA ASN A 89 -15.90 8.41 -4.28
C ASN A 89 -17.35 7.90 -4.31
N SER A 90 -17.75 7.15 -5.35
CA SER A 90 -19.13 6.67 -5.51
C SER A 90 -19.23 5.41 -6.40
N PRO A 91 -19.90 4.33 -5.94
CA PRO A 91 -20.30 4.08 -4.54
C PRO A 91 -19.08 4.20 -3.62
N GLN A 92 -19.26 4.83 -2.44
CA GLN A 92 -18.13 5.12 -1.57
C GLN A 92 -17.51 3.81 -1.08
N ALA A 93 -16.23 3.62 -1.37
CA ALA A 93 -15.52 2.42 -0.98
C ALA A 93 -14.09 2.74 -0.56
N GLU A 94 -13.61 2.00 0.42
CA GLU A 94 -12.21 1.93 0.83
C GLU A 94 -11.64 0.60 0.35
N TYR A 95 -10.41 0.58 -0.15
CA TYR A 95 -9.82 -0.64 -0.67
C TYR A 95 -8.38 -0.86 -0.28
N TYR A 96 -8.03 -2.14 -0.17
CA TYR A 96 -6.70 -2.62 0.18
C TYR A 96 -6.28 -3.79 -0.71
N VAL A 97 -5.07 -3.70 -1.26
CA VAL A 97 -4.32 -4.88 -1.74
C VAL A 97 -3.16 -5.10 -0.78
N VAL A 98 -3.36 -6.01 0.18
CA VAL A 98 -2.41 -6.31 1.26
C VAL A 98 -1.36 -7.28 0.75
N GLU A 99 -0.12 -6.81 0.70
CA GLU A 99 1.04 -7.55 0.23
C GLU A 99 1.75 -8.30 1.37
N SER A 100 1.71 -7.72 2.57
CA SER A 100 2.16 -8.33 3.82
C SER A 100 1.34 -7.77 4.98
N GLU A 101 1.11 -8.62 5.99
CA GLU A 101 0.37 -8.28 7.20
C GLU A 101 1.14 -8.79 8.42
N GLY A 102 0.92 -8.13 9.55
CA GLY A 102 1.44 -8.57 10.84
C GLY A 102 0.57 -9.65 11.48
N SER A 103 0.05 -9.38 12.67
CA SER A 103 -0.70 -10.34 13.49
C SER A 103 -2.20 -10.40 13.20
N TYR A 104 -2.71 -9.59 12.28
CA TYR A 104 -4.14 -9.49 12.00
C TYR A 104 -4.41 -9.63 10.50
N ASN A 105 -5.29 -10.58 10.15
CA ASN A 105 -5.75 -10.78 8.79
C ASN A 105 -7.18 -10.25 8.62
N PRO A 106 -7.43 -9.24 7.77
CA PRO A 106 -8.72 -8.57 7.68
C PRO A 106 -9.82 -9.47 7.11
N CYS A 107 -9.47 -10.51 6.36
CA CYS A 107 -10.44 -11.47 5.83
C CYS A 107 -10.87 -12.55 6.83
N SER A 108 -10.36 -12.55 8.06
CA SER A 108 -10.73 -13.55 9.08
C SER A 108 -12.18 -13.40 9.56
N ASN A 109 -12.72 -12.18 9.58
CA ASN A 109 -14.07 -11.87 10.09
C ASN A 109 -14.95 -11.13 9.07
N ALA A 110 -14.46 -10.94 7.85
CA ALA A 110 -15.18 -10.27 6.78
C ALA A 110 -15.93 -11.26 5.89
N GLN A 111 -16.88 -10.77 5.07
CA GLN A 111 -17.56 -11.59 4.08
C GLN A 111 -16.57 -12.04 3.02
N ASN A 112 -16.37 -13.36 2.88
CA ASN A 112 -15.51 -13.93 1.86
C ASN A 112 -16.15 -13.81 0.46
N LEU A 113 -15.37 -13.30 -0.51
CA LEU A 113 -15.77 -13.15 -1.90
C LEU A 113 -15.08 -14.14 -2.85
N GLY A 114 -14.12 -14.93 -2.36
CA GLY A 114 -13.37 -15.92 -3.11
C GLY A 114 -11.88 -15.57 -3.17
N THR A 115 -11.26 -15.87 -4.31
CA THR A 115 -9.84 -15.60 -4.55
C THR A 115 -9.61 -15.00 -5.93
N VAL A 116 -8.55 -14.21 -6.07
CA VAL A 116 -8.05 -13.69 -7.35
C VAL A 116 -6.56 -13.99 -7.49
N SER A 117 -6.12 -14.38 -8.69
CA SER A 117 -4.71 -14.57 -9.00
C SER A 117 -4.16 -13.31 -9.67
N SER A 118 -3.07 -12.76 -9.12
CA SER A 118 -2.35 -11.62 -9.69
C SER A 118 -0.88 -11.67 -9.31
N ASP A 119 -0.01 -11.21 -10.21
CA ASP A 119 1.41 -10.97 -9.92
C ASP A 119 2.12 -12.20 -9.30
N GLY A 120 1.84 -13.38 -9.87
CA GLY A 120 2.43 -14.65 -9.45
C GLY A 120 1.98 -15.17 -8.08
N GLY A 121 0.86 -14.68 -7.54
CA GLY A 121 0.30 -15.17 -6.28
C GLY A 121 -1.22 -15.14 -6.24
N THR A 122 -1.76 -15.80 -5.23
CA THR A 122 -3.20 -15.83 -4.95
C THR A 122 -3.52 -14.87 -3.81
N TYR A 123 -4.61 -14.13 -3.96
CA TYR A 123 -5.16 -13.26 -2.94
C TYR A 123 -6.50 -13.81 -2.46
N THR A 124 -6.68 -13.87 -1.15
CA THR A 124 -8.00 -14.04 -0.54
C THR A 124 -8.75 -12.72 -0.67
N VAL A 125 -9.98 -12.75 -1.17
CA VAL A 125 -10.80 -11.55 -1.37
C VAL A 125 -11.95 -11.54 -0.39
N CYS A 126 -12.17 -10.40 0.27
CA CYS A 126 -13.28 -10.23 1.20
C CYS A 126 -13.80 -8.79 1.22
N THR A 127 -14.95 -8.59 1.84
CA THR A 127 -15.61 -7.29 1.97
C THR A 127 -16.31 -7.14 3.32
N ASP A 128 -16.47 -5.90 3.77
CA ASP A 128 -17.24 -5.52 4.95
C ASP A 128 -17.96 -4.19 4.73
N THR A 129 -19.05 -3.94 5.45
CA THR A 129 -19.73 -2.64 5.47
C THR A 129 -19.37 -1.87 6.73
N ARG A 130 -18.71 -0.73 6.57
CA ARG A 130 -18.38 0.19 7.66
C ARG A 130 -19.54 1.16 7.84
N THR A 131 -20.32 1.02 8.91
CA THR A 131 -21.49 1.86 9.17
C THR A 131 -21.13 3.04 10.08
N ASN A 132 -21.39 4.27 9.61
CA ASN A 132 -21.11 5.53 10.33
C ASN A 132 -19.67 5.61 10.89
N GLN A 133 -18.70 5.28 10.06
CA GLN A 133 -17.27 5.29 10.41
C GLN A 133 -16.55 6.50 9.79
N PRO A 134 -15.36 6.88 10.31
CA PRO A 134 -14.50 7.86 9.66
C PRO A 134 -14.23 7.49 8.19
N SER A 135 -14.26 8.49 7.30
CA SER A 135 -14.05 8.32 5.87
C SER A 135 -13.48 9.60 5.23
N ILE A 136 -13.19 9.54 3.93
CA ILE A 136 -12.76 10.71 3.14
C ILE A 136 -13.79 11.83 3.05
N THR A 137 -15.03 11.61 3.51
CA THR A 137 -16.10 12.62 3.57
C THR A 137 -16.56 12.90 4.99
N GLY A 138 -15.71 12.65 6.00
CA GLY A 138 -16.04 12.84 7.41
C GLY A 138 -16.52 11.55 8.06
N THR A 139 -17.83 11.44 8.32
CA THR A 139 -18.45 10.21 8.86
C THR A 139 -19.50 9.74 7.88
N SER A 140 -19.39 8.50 7.42
CA SER A 140 -20.31 7.93 6.44
C SER A 140 -20.41 6.41 6.55
N THR A 141 -21.27 5.82 5.73
CA THR A 141 -21.35 4.38 5.53
C THR A 141 -20.74 4.03 4.18
N PHE A 142 -19.77 3.12 4.17
CA PHE A 142 -19.02 2.74 2.97
C PHE A 142 -18.66 1.25 3.00
N THR A 143 -18.33 0.72 1.83
CA THR A 143 -17.90 -0.68 1.69
C THR A 143 -16.39 -0.77 1.69
N GLN A 144 -15.82 -1.74 2.40
CA GLN A 144 -14.41 -2.09 2.29
C GLN A 144 -14.21 -3.26 1.33
N TYR A 145 -13.17 -3.19 0.50
CA TYR A 145 -12.72 -4.28 -0.36
C TYR A 145 -11.27 -4.64 -0.06
N TRP A 146 -11.03 -5.92 0.16
CA TRP A 146 -9.71 -6.42 0.53
C TRP A 146 -9.28 -7.50 -0.47
N SER A 147 -8.02 -7.43 -0.89
CA SER A 147 -7.28 -8.54 -1.50
C SER A 147 -6.07 -8.81 -0.62
N VAL A 148 -6.03 -9.96 0.06
CA VAL A 148 -4.95 -10.31 1.00
C VAL A 148 -4.07 -11.39 0.40
N ARG A 149 -2.79 -11.07 0.15
CA ARG A 149 -1.86 -12.00 -0.50
C ARG A 149 -1.58 -13.20 0.41
N GLN A 150 -1.81 -14.40 -0.10
CA GLN A 150 -1.60 -15.64 0.69
C GLN A 150 -0.12 -15.92 0.92
N SER A 151 0.72 -15.67 -0.09
CA SER A 151 2.17 -15.72 0.02
C SER A 151 2.71 -14.30 0.13
N GLN A 152 2.85 -13.83 1.37
CA GLN A 152 3.30 -12.47 1.67
C GLN A 152 4.64 -12.16 0.97
N ARG A 153 4.80 -10.92 0.54
CA ARG A 153 6.04 -10.43 -0.07
C ARG A 153 6.29 -8.97 0.31
N PHE A 154 7.51 -8.52 0.11
CA PHE A 154 7.96 -7.17 0.47
C PHE A 154 8.46 -6.37 -0.74
N SER A 155 8.34 -6.91 -1.95
CA SER A 155 8.66 -6.20 -3.18
C SER A 155 7.96 -6.84 -4.36
N GLY A 156 7.77 -6.05 -5.42
CA GLY A 156 7.17 -6.51 -6.66
C GLY A 156 6.29 -5.43 -7.27
N THR A 157 5.50 -5.83 -8.26
CA THR A 157 4.48 -5.00 -8.89
C THR A 157 3.10 -5.50 -8.49
N VAL A 158 2.20 -4.58 -8.17
CA VAL A 158 0.77 -4.83 -7.97
C VAL A 158 0.03 -4.34 -9.21
N THR A 159 -0.55 -5.28 -9.97
CA THR A 159 -1.35 -4.96 -11.15
C THR A 159 -2.78 -4.61 -10.71
N MET A 160 -3.05 -3.33 -10.39
CA MET A 160 -4.33 -2.92 -9.78
C MET A 160 -5.55 -3.26 -10.63
N ALA A 161 -5.40 -3.31 -11.96
CA ALA A 161 -6.47 -3.70 -12.87
C ALA A 161 -7.07 -5.08 -12.53
N ASN A 162 -6.24 -6.06 -12.13
CA ASN A 162 -6.72 -7.40 -11.79
C ASN A 162 -7.63 -7.37 -10.55
N HIS A 163 -7.22 -6.65 -9.52
CA HIS A 163 -7.98 -6.50 -8.28
C HIS A 163 -9.28 -5.71 -8.49
N PHE A 164 -9.20 -4.57 -9.17
CA PHE A 164 -10.36 -3.73 -9.47
C PHE A 164 -11.39 -4.46 -10.32
N ASN A 165 -10.96 -5.21 -11.34
CA ASN A 165 -11.87 -6.00 -12.18
C ASN A 165 -12.55 -7.13 -11.42
N TYR A 166 -11.86 -7.74 -10.44
CA TYR A 166 -12.48 -8.74 -9.58
C TYR A 166 -13.51 -8.10 -8.64
N TRP A 167 -13.13 -7.05 -7.90
CA TRP A 167 -14.04 -6.36 -6.99
C TRP A 167 -15.25 -5.76 -7.70
N ALA A 168 -15.12 -5.33 -8.96
CA ALA A 168 -16.23 -4.81 -9.76
C ALA A 168 -17.37 -5.83 -9.95
N GLN A 169 -17.05 -7.13 -9.98
CA GLN A 169 -18.04 -8.22 -10.02
C GLN A 169 -18.86 -8.30 -8.74
N HIS A 170 -18.39 -7.65 -7.67
CA HIS A 170 -18.99 -7.61 -6.33
C HIS A 170 -19.39 -6.19 -5.91
N GLY A 171 -19.67 -5.30 -6.87
CA GLY A 171 -20.26 -3.98 -6.62
C GLY A 171 -19.26 -2.84 -6.40
N PHE A 172 -17.95 -3.08 -6.54
CA PHE A 172 -16.96 -2.01 -6.46
C PHE A 172 -17.11 -1.03 -7.63
N GLY A 173 -17.12 0.27 -7.31
CA GLY A 173 -17.08 1.33 -8.31
C GLY A 173 -15.72 1.35 -8.99
N ASN A 174 -15.59 0.69 -10.14
CA ASN A 174 -14.34 0.64 -10.93
C ASN A 174 -14.12 1.93 -11.72
N GLY A 175 -14.08 3.06 -11.03
CA GLY A 175 -13.99 4.40 -11.58
C GLY A 175 -14.29 5.45 -10.51
N ASN A 176 -14.17 6.74 -10.84
CA ASN A 176 -14.37 7.84 -9.89
C ASN A 176 -13.51 7.68 -8.61
N PHE A 177 -12.23 7.33 -8.82
CA PHE A 177 -11.27 7.13 -7.74
C PHE A 177 -10.95 8.44 -7.02
N ASN A 178 -10.75 8.36 -5.70
CA ASN A 178 -10.07 9.39 -4.92
C ASN A 178 -8.56 9.09 -4.88
N TYR A 179 -7.82 9.43 -3.84
CA TYR A 179 -6.39 9.11 -3.75
C TYR A 179 -6.10 7.59 -3.75
N GLN A 180 -4.87 7.27 -4.12
CA GLN A 180 -4.32 5.92 -4.06
C GLN A 180 -2.85 5.99 -3.67
N VAL A 181 -2.42 5.19 -2.70
CA VAL A 181 -1.06 5.17 -2.16
C VAL A 181 -0.58 3.75 -1.93
N LEU A 182 0.73 3.55 -1.91
CA LEU A 182 1.32 2.41 -1.21
C LEU A 182 1.54 2.84 0.24
N ALA A 183 0.85 2.17 1.17
CA ALA A 183 0.76 2.55 2.57
C ALA A 183 1.33 1.49 3.50
N VAL A 184 1.78 1.98 4.65
CA VAL A 184 1.88 1.21 5.88
C VAL A 184 0.79 1.69 6.82
N GLU A 185 0.00 0.76 7.33
CA GLU A 185 -0.99 0.98 8.37
C GLU A 185 -0.62 0.16 9.60
N ALA A 186 -0.80 0.72 10.80
CA ALA A 186 -0.83 -0.08 12.01
C ALA A 186 -1.70 0.56 13.08
N PHE A 187 -2.32 -0.29 13.90
CA PHE A 187 -3.26 0.10 14.96
C PHE A 187 -2.96 -0.58 16.30
N SER A 188 -1.95 -1.45 16.37
CA SER A 188 -1.51 -2.08 17.61
C SER A 188 -0.08 -2.61 17.52
N GLY A 189 0.59 -2.72 18.67
CA GLY A 189 1.92 -3.33 18.77
C GLY A 189 3.05 -2.42 18.30
N SER A 190 4.11 -3.01 17.77
CA SER A 190 5.31 -2.28 17.36
C SER A 190 5.90 -2.86 16.08
N GLY A 191 6.57 -2.01 15.32
CA GLY A 191 7.19 -2.41 14.07
C GLY A 191 7.89 -1.26 13.37
N SER A 192 8.46 -1.59 12.22
CA SER A 192 9.11 -0.60 11.35
C SER A 192 8.96 -0.97 9.88
N ALA A 193 9.02 0.06 9.04
CA ALA A 193 8.98 -0.06 7.60
C ALA A 193 9.88 0.98 6.94
N SER A 194 10.55 0.58 5.86
CA SER A 194 11.23 1.47 4.92
C SER A 194 10.81 1.05 3.52
N VAL A 195 10.21 1.95 2.77
CA VAL A 195 9.50 1.63 1.53
C VAL A 195 9.95 2.56 0.41
N THR A 196 10.16 2.00 -0.77
CA THR A 196 10.36 2.70 -2.03
C THR A 196 9.19 2.36 -2.96
N VAL A 197 8.60 3.38 -3.56
CA VAL A 197 7.43 3.31 -4.44
C VAL A 197 7.80 3.84 -5.81
N SER A 198 7.37 3.16 -6.86
CA SER A 198 7.50 3.61 -8.24
C SER A 198 6.30 3.13 -9.05
N GLY A 199 5.72 3.99 -9.88
CA GLY A 199 4.57 3.65 -10.73
C GLY A 199 4.15 4.84 -11.57
#